data_AF-R9M5I2-F1
#
_entry.id   AF-R9M5I2-F1
#
_cell.length_a   1.000
_cell.length_b   1.000
_cell.length_c   1.000
_cell.angle_alpha   90.00
_cell.angle_beta   90.00
_cell.angle_gamma   90.00
#
_symmetry.space_group_name_H-M   'P 1'
#
loop_
_entity.id
_entity.type
_entity.pdbx_description
1 polymer ?
#
loop_
_entity_poly.entity_id
_entity_poly.type
_entity_poly.pdbx_seq_one_letter_code
_entity_poly.pdbx_strand_id
1 'polypeptide(L)'
;MNGDTPVNVFGVLAFPNEADGGLVRFIDSDYNTLFHVPDGENITLTTFGDDRRILPCRYIDATHARIGGETFHICQFAEIQERNGAVYAPEHPKEGDVCDTYTIYQLKDASAASYAFMPYEQAKAKLRMAHYQRAYRGVLAPKVTLEALYAKHNRGSRPFGQRMRSLSMSDVIVLNRGGEEKAYYVDTVGFQEAKRFLNPPIRKRKPPRQER
;
A
#
# COMPACT_ATOMS: atom_id res chain seq x y z
N MET A 1 17.13 -25.98 21.33
CA MET A 1 16.30 -27.20 21.30
C MET A 1 16.38 -27.70 19.87
N ASN A 2 16.70 -28.96 19.61
CA ASN A 2 16.95 -29.42 18.24
C ASN A 2 15.67 -29.30 17.38
N GLY A 3 15.79 -28.80 16.15
CA GLY A 3 14.71 -28.64 15.15
C GLY A 3 14.00 -29.92 14.70
N ASP A 4 14.20 -31.04 15.41
CA ASP A 4 13.58 -32.34 15.17
C ASP A 4 12.20 -32.49 15.82
N THR A 5 11.73 -31.48 16.56
CA THR A 5 10.39 -31.53 17.18
C THR A 5 9.37 -30.90 16.23
N PRO A 6 8.55 -31.69 15.53
CA PRO A 6 7.57 -31.14 14.61
C PRO A 6 6.52 -30.36 15.40
N VAL A 7 6.23 -29.14 14.95
CA VAL A 7 5.09 -28.37 15.44
C VAL A 7 3.86 -28.81 14.67
N ASN A 8 2.84 -29.22 15.40
CA ASN A 8 1.53 -29.45 14.82
C ASN A 8 0.88 -28.10 14.56
N VAL A 9 0.83 -27.73 13.28
CA VAL A 9 0.18 -26.52 12.81
C VAL A 9 -1.13 -26.93 12.14
N PHE A 10 -2.19 -27.04 12.93
CA PHE A 10 -3.56 -27.36 12.48
C PHE A 10 -3.65 -28.63 11.60
N GLY A 11 -2.95 -29.70 11.97
CA GLY A 11 -3.00 -30.99 11.29
C GLY A 11 -1.88 -31.22 10.26
N VAL A 12 -1.04 -30.22 10.02
CA VAL A 12 0.20 -30.35 9.25
C VAL A 12 1.38 -30.41 10.21
N LEU A 13 2.16 -31.48 10.13
CA LEU A 13 3.45 -31.59 10.82
C LEU A 13 4.45 -30.73 10.06
N ALA A 14 4.83 -29.60 10.64
CA ALA A 14 5.90 -28.78 10.11
C ALA A 14 7.15 -28.97 10.95
N PHE A 15 8.29 -29.07 10.29
CA PHE A 15 9.60 -29.21 10.92
C PHE A 15 10.27 -27.82 10.91
N PRO A 16 10.29 -27.12 12.05
CA PRO A 16 10.90 -25.80 12.12
C PRO A 16 12.41 -25.94 11.87
N ASN A 17 12.85 -25.45 10.72
CA ASN A 17 14.26 -25.46 10.38
C ASN A 17 14.96 -24.24 11.00
N GLU A 18 15.65 -24.42 12.12
CA GLU A 18 16.45 -23.37 12.76
C GLU A 18 17.61 -22.89 11.88
N ALA A 19 18.01 -23.66 10.85
CA ALA A 19 19.08 -23.26 9.93
C ALA A 19 18.73 -22.03 9.06
N ASP A 20 17.44 -21.73 8.90
CA ASP A 20 16.96 -20.60 8.09
C ASP A 20 16.89 -19.28 8.87
N GLY A 21 17.33 -19.27 10.13
CA GLY A 21 17.48 -18.06 10.94
C GLY A 21 16.23 -17.60 11.68
N GLY A 22 15.13 -18.35 11.65
CA GLY A 22 13.93 -18.08 12.45
C GLY A 22 13.24 -16.75 12.14
N LEU A 23 13.39 -16.27 10.91
CA LEU A 23 12.83 -15.00 10.44
C LEU A 23 11.64 -15.25 9.52
N VAL A 24 10.47 -14.74 9.90
CA VAL A 24 9.30 -14.71 9.03
C VAL A 24 9.50 -13.65 7.96
N ARG A 25 9.54 -14.06 6.69
CA ARG A 25 9.71 -13.17 5.56
C ARG A 25 8.37 -12.62 5.07
N PHE A 26 8.27 -11.30 4.98
CA PHE A 26 7.12 -10.61 4.40
C PHE A 26 7.45 -10.07 3.01
N ILE A 27 6.56 -10.32 2.06
CA ILE A 27 6.71 -10.00 0.63
C ILE A 27 5.50 -9.23 0.12
N ASP A 28 5.58 -8.59 -1.03
CA ASP A 28 4.38 -8.21 -1.79
C ASP A 28 3.84 -9.38 -2.63
N SER A 29 2.72 -9.17 -3.33
CA SER A 29 2.10 -10.21 -4.18
C SER A 29 2.95 -10.61 -5.39
N ASP A 30 3.94 -9.80 -5.75
CA ASP A 30 4.87 -10.02 -6.87
C ASP A 30 6.18 -10.67 -6.38
N TYR A 31 6.17 -11.22 -5.14
CA TYR A 31 7.27 -11.94 -4.49
C TYR A 31 8.49 -11.10 -4.11
N ASN A 32 8.37 -9.78 -4.09
CA ASN A 32 9.43 -8.90 -3.64
C ASN A 32 9.47 -8.86 -2.12
N THR A 33 10.62 -9.17 -1.53
CA THR A 33 10.84 -9.04 -0.08
C THR A 33 10.71 -7.59 0.37
N LEU A 34 9.91 -7.39 1.43
CA LEU A 34 9.70 -6.10 2.07
C LEU A 34 10.51 -6.00 3.36
N PHE A 35 10.35 -6.98 4.24
CA PHE A 35 11.03 -7.01 5.55
C PHE A 35 11.00 -8.42 6.14
N HIS A 36 11.69 -8.61 7.26
CA HIS A 36 11.68 -9.83 8.02
C HIS A 36 11.31 -9.55 9.48
N VAL A 37 10.58 -10.48 10.10
CA VAL A 37 10.17 -10.39 11.51
C VAL A 37 10.69 -11.63 12.24
N PRO A 38 11.43 -11.48 13.35
CA PRO A 38 11.85 -12.60 14.19
C PRO A 38 10.67 -13.46 14.68
N ASP A 39 10.91 -14.76 14.89
CA ASP A 39 9.90 -15.65 15.47
C ASP A 39 9.36 -15.10 16.79
N GLY A 40 8.03 -14.99 16.89
CA GLY A 40 7.33 -14.49 18.06
C GLY A 40 7.15 -12.97 18.10
N GLU A 41 7.79 -12.19 17.22
CA GLU A 41 7.48 -10.77 17.04
C GLU A 41 6.17 -10.58 16.23
N ASN A 42 5.72 -9.33 16.11
CA ASN A 42 4.43 -9.00 15.52
C ASN A 42 4.55 -8.09 14.29
N ILE A 43 3.51 -8.12 13.45
CA ILE A 43 3.25 -7.08 12.45
C ILE A 43 2.05 -6.22 12.86
N THR A 44 2.02 -4.98 12.36
CA THR A 44 0.80 -4.18 12.31
C THR A 44 0.16 -4.31 10.93
N LEU A 45 -1.02 -4.93 10.87
CA LEU A 45 -1.87 -4.94 9.68
C LEU A 45 -2.83 -3.75 9.73
N THR A 46 -2.85 -2.92 8.69
CA THR A 46 -3.79 -1.82 8.52
C THR A 46 -4.73 -2.11 7.35
N THR A 47 -6.03 -2.28 7.63
CA THR A 47 -7.05 -2.57 6.60
C THR A 47 -7.26 -1.37 5.69
N PHE A 48 -7.96 -1.53 4.57
CA PHE A 48 -8.36 -0.39 3.73
C PHE A 48 -9.19 0.67 4.47
N GLY A 49 -9.91 0.28 5.52
CA GLY A 49 -10.71 1.18 6.37
C GLY A 49 -9.91 1.92 7.45
N ASP A 50 -8.59 1.76 7.48
CA ASP A 50 -7.67 2.30 8.49
C ASP A 50 -7.74 1.62 9.88
N ASP A 51 -8.51 0.54 10.02
CA ASP A 51 -8.45 -0.30 11.22
C ASP A 51 -7.09 -0.97 11.32
N ARG A 52 -6.47 -0.89 12.51
CA ARG A 52 -5.18 -1.50 12.80
C ARG A 52 -5.33 -2.74 13.67
N ARG A 53 -4.55 -3.78 13.37
CA ARG A 53 -4.47 -5.01 14.14
C ARG A 53 -3.02 -5.41 14.31
N ILE A 54 -2.64 -5.78 15.53
CA ILE A 54 -1.35 -6.40 15.81
C ILE A 54 -1.52 -7.90 15.64
N LEU A 55 -0.71 -8.51 14.77
CA LEU A 55 -0.76 -9.93 14.48
C LEU A 55 0.56 -10.59 14.92
N PRO A 56 0.52 -11.55 15.87
CA PRO A 56 1.70 -12.33 16.22
C PRO A 56 2.14 -13.23 15.07
N CYS A 57 3.45 -13.32 14.86
CA CYS A 57 4.05 -14.12 13.80
C CYS A 57 4.83 -15.29 14.39
N ARG A 58 4.61 -16.50 13.87
CA ARG A 58 5.44 -17.67 14.15
C ARG A 58 6.04 -18.23 12.88
N TYR A 59 7.34 -18.41 12.91
CA TYR A 59 8.11 -19.04 11.84
C TYR A 59 7.75 -20.52 11.76
N ILE A 60 7.63 -21.03 10.54
CA ILE A 60 7.43 -22.45 10.26
C ILE A 60 8.56 -22.91 9.35
N ASP A 61 8.66 -22.32 8.17
CA ASP A 61 9.75 -22.54 7.21
C ASP A 61 9.94 -21.29 6.31
N ALA A 62 10.79 -21.39 5.29
CA ALA A 62 11.13 -20.29 4.39
C ALA A 62 9.95 -19.67 3.62
N THR A 63 8.84 -20.40 3.46
CA THR A 63 7.65 -19.94 2.73
C THR A 63 6.35 -20.04 3.52
N HIS A 64 6.37 -20.61 4.72
CA HIS A 64 5.20 -20.72 5.60
C HIS A 64 5.42 -20.01 6.94
N ALA A 65 4.37 -19.37 7.41
CA ALA A 65 4.33 -18.76 8.72
C ALA A 65 2.91 -18.80 9.28
N ARG A 66 2.81 -18.82 10.60
CA ARG A 66 1.56 -18.52 11.29
C ARG A 66 1.50 -17.02 11.52
N ILE A 67 0.47 -16.36 11.01
CA ILE A 67 0.29 -14.90 11.14
C ILE A 67 -1.06 -14.66 11.79
N GLY A 68 -1.04 -14.09 13.00
CA GLY A 68 -2.21 -14.03 13.86
C GLY A 68 -2.65 -15.43 14.30
N GLY A 69 -3.87 -15.80 13.92
CA GLY A 69 -4.48 -17.08 14.30
C GLY A 69 -4.24 -18.21 13.31
N GLU A 70 -3.82 -17.89 12.08
CA GLU A 70 -3.89 -18.80 10.92
C GLU A 70 -2.52 -19.03 10.29
N THR A 71 -2.41 -20.11 9.51
CA THR A 71 -1.19 -20.50 8.81
C THR A 71 -1.29 -20.17 7.34
N PHE A 72 -0.26 -19.52 6.81
CA PHE A 72 -0.22 -19.05 5.45
C PHE A 72 1.06 -19.51 4.75
N HIS A 73 0.94 -19.81 3.46
CA HIS A 73 2.04 -19.54 2.55
C HIS A 73 2.21 -18.02 2.43
N ILE A 74 3.43 -17.51 2.47
CA ILE A 74 3.68 -16.05 2.47
C ILE A 74 3.08 -15.32 1.26
N CYS A 75 3.05 -15.96 0.07
CA CYS A 75 2.36 -15.39 -1.11
C CYS A 75 0.85 -15.28 -0.88
N GLN A 76 0.24 -16.31 -0.28
CA GLN A 76 -1.20 -16.33 -0.03
C GLN A 76 -1.58 -15.17 0.90
N PHE A 77 -0.79 -14.94 1.96
CA PHE A 77 -0.98 -13.78 2.83
C PHE A 77 -0.89 -12.47 2.02
N ALA A 78 0.18 -12.28 1.25
CA ALA A 78 0.38 -11.07 0.45
C ALA A 78 -0.75 -10.83 -0.56
N GLU A 79 -1.20 -11.86 -1.29
CA GLU A 79 -2.30 -11.80 -2.26
C GLU A 79 -3.65 -11.47 -1.59
N ILE A 80 -3.94 -12.05 -0.43
CA ILE A 80 -5.14 -11.75 0.36
C ILE A 80 -5.11 -10.28 0.79
N GLN A 81 -3.98 -9.80 1.30
CA GLN A 81 -3.88 -8.41 1.75
C GLN A 81 -3.97 -7.41 0.60
N GLU A 82 -3.36 -7.70 -0.55
CA GLU A 82 -3.52 -6.93 -1.78
C GLU A 82 -4.99 -6.89 -2.23
N ARG A 83 -5.66 -8.05 -2.30
CA ARG A 83 -7.07 -8.11 -2.70
C ARG A 83 -7.96 -7.27 -1.79
N ASN A 84 -7.57 -7.14 -0.52
CA ASN A 84 -8.29 -6.37 0.50
C ASN A 84 -7.85 -4.89 0.62
N GLY A 85 -6.85 -4.44 -0.16
CA GLY A 85 -6.30 -3.09 -0.06
C GLY A 85 -5.68 -2.78 1.30
N ALA A 86 -5.14 -3.80 1.95
CA ALA A 86 -4.51 -3.72 3.26
C ALA A 86 -2.99 -3.61 3.12
N VAL A 87 -2.36 -3.01 4.13
CA VAL A 87 -0.91 -2.87 4.21
C VAL A 87 -0.41 -3.41 5.54
N TYR A 88 0.83 -3.86 5.58
CA TYR A 88 1.45 -4.40 6.79
C TYR A 88 2.89 -3.91 6.89
N ALA A 89 3.32 -3.74 8.13
CA ALA A 89 4.67 -3.38 8.53
C ALA A 89 5.01 -4.12 9.83
N PRO A 90 6.28 -4.28 10.21
CA PRO A 90 6.65 -4.70 11.55
C PRO A 90 5.99 -3.81 12.61
N GLU A 91 5.65 -4.35 13.78
CA GLU A 91 5.20 -3.52 14.91
C GLU A 91 6.28 -2.52 15.33
N HIS A 92 7.55 -2.92 15.23
CA HIS A 92 8.71 -2.10 15.51
C HIS A 92 9.66 -2.09 14.30
N PRO A 93 9.45 -1.20 13.31
CA PRO A 93 10.29 -1.11 12.13
C PRO A 93 11.75 -0.81 12.46
N LYS A 94 12.67 -1.49 11.79
CA LYS A 94 14.12 -1.37 11.92
C LYS A 94 14.71 -0.74 10.66
N GLU A 95 15.96 -0.29 10.76
CA GLU A 95 16.68 0.21 9.58
C GLU A 95 16.78 -0.90 8.52
N GLY A 96 16.40 -0.58 7.28
CA GLY A 96 16.37 -1.54 6.17
C GLY A 96 15.00 -2.18 5.91
N ASP A 97 14.03 -2.07 6.82
CA ASP A 97 12.68 -2.58 6.59
C ASP A 97 11.92 -1.71 5.56
N VAL A 98 11.38 -2.34 4.52
CA VAL A 98 10.57 -1.66 3.52
C VAL A 98 9.13 -1.60 4.02
N CYS A 99 8.78 -0.48 4.65
CA CYS A 99 7.42 -0.17 5.13
C CYS A 99 6.65 0.75 4.16
N ASP A 100 7.15 0.85 2.93
CA ASP A 100 6.65 1.75 1.90
C ASP A 100 5.24 1.35 1.44
N THR A 101 4.44 2.33 1.04
CA THR A 101 3.08 2.11 0.55
C THR A 101 2.78 2.98 -0.66
N TYR A 102 1.71 2.63 -1.37
CA TYR A 102 1.12 3.53 -2.36
C TYR A 102 -0.38 3.60 -2.17
N THR A 103 -0.95 4.75 -2.53
CA THR A 103 -2.38 5.02 -2.45
C THR A 103 -2.87 5.57 -3.78
N ILE A 104 -3.99 5.07 -4.28
CA ILE A 104 -4.64 5.58 -5.49
C ILE A 104 -5.83 6.42 -5.09
N TYR A 105 -5.89 7.63 -5.64
CA TYR A 105 -6.96 8.58 -5.49
C TYR A 105 -7.67 8.78 -6.82
N GLN A 106 -8.99 8.67 -6.80
CA GLN A 106 -9.86 8.91 -7.96
C GLN A 106 -10.87 10.00 -7.63
N LEU A 107 -11.30 10.76 -8.63
CA LEU A 107 -12.33 11.78 -8.45
C LEU A 107 -13.60 11.13 -7.90
N LYS A 108 -14.21 11.76 -6.89
CA LYS A 108 -15.50 11.34 -6.34
C LYS A 108 -16.61 11.44 -7.38
N ASP A 109 -16.58 12.54 -8.13
CA ASP A 109 -17.49 12.85 -9.21
C ASP A 109 -16.72 13.55 -10.33
N ALA A 110 -16.52 12.82 -11.43
CA ALA A 110 -15.82 13.34 -12.60
C ALA A 110 -16.66 14.41 -13.33
N SER A 111 -17.99 14.38 -13.23
CA SER A 111 -18.86 15.36 -13.89
C SER A 111 -18.83 16.72 -13.20
N ALA A 112 -18.67 16.75 -11.88
CA ALA A 112 -18.52 17.98 -11.10
C ALA A 112 -17.11 18.59 -11.19
N ALA A 113 -16.10 17.79 -11.54
CA ALA A 113 -14.73 18.26 -11.67
C ALA A 113 -14.46 18.83 -13.08
N SER A 114 -14.48 20.17 -13.22
CA SER A 114 -14.22 20.87 -14.50
C SER A 114 -12.82 20.66 -15.12
N TYR A 115 -11.98 19.82 -14.52
CA TYR A 115 -10.67 19.41 -15.02
C TYR A 115 -10.55 17.90 -15.22
N ALA A 116 -11.64 17.15 -15.05
CA ALA A 116 -11.63 15.71 -15.25
C ALA A 116 -11.17 15.37 -16.67
N PHE A 117 -10.31 14.37 -16.76
CA PHE A 117 -9.68 13.88 -17.99
C PHE A 117 -8.88 14.93 -18.78
N MET A 118 -8.45 16.02 -18.13
CA MET A 118 -7.58 17.02 -18.75
C MET A 118 -6.09 16.73 -18.45
N PRO A 119 -5.15 17.23 -19.29
CA PRO A 119 -3.74 17.16 -18.98
C PRO A 119 -3.37 17.88 -17.67
N TYR A 120 -2.29 17.45 -17.01
CA TYR A 120 -1.89 18.02 -15.71
C TYR A 120 -1.73 19.53 -15.75
N GLU A 121 -1.15 20.08 -16.84
CA GLU A 121 -0.95 21.53 -17.00
C GLU A 121 -2.24 22.34 -16.88
N GLN A 122 -3.37 21.79 -17.34
CA GLN A 122 -4.68 22.44 -17.25
C GLN A 122 -5.36 22.17 -15.89
N ALA A 123 -5.12 20.99 -15.31
CA ALA A 123 -5.73 20.55 -14.06
C ALA A 123 -5.05 21.11 -12.80
N LYS A 124 -3.73 21.37 -12.82
CA LYS A 124 -2.90 21.62 -11.63
C LYS A 124 -3.35 22.80 -10.75
N ALA A 125 -4.01 23.81 -11.33
CA ALA A 125 -4.54 24.95 -10.59
C ALA A 125 -5.83 24.62 -9.80
N LYS A 126 -6.60 23.63 -10.28
CA LYS A 126 -7.90 23.21 -9.75
C LYS A 126 -7.83 21.92 -8.93
N LEU A 127 -6.71 21.20 -9.01
CA LEU A 127 -6.47 19.96 -8.27
C LEU A 127 -6.57 20.19 -6.75
N ARG A 128 -7.51 19.52 -6.10
CA ARG A 128 -7.71 19.57 -4.64
C ARG A 128 -8.01 18.19 -4.12
N MET A 129 -7.35 17.78 -3.04
CA MET A 129 -7.60 16.51 -2.36
C MET A 129 -9.09 16.29 -2.03
N ALA A 130 -9.83 17.36 -1.69
CA ALA A 130 -11.26 17.30 -1.38
C ALA A 130 -12.13 16.72 -2.52
N HIS A 131 -11.72 16.88 -3.79
CA HIS A 131 -12.43 16.33 -4.96
C HIS A 131 -12.21 14.82 -5.13
N TYR A 132 -11.24 14.26 -4.43
CA TYR A 132 -10.82 12.88 -4.55
C TYR A 132 -11.30 12.03 -3.39
N GLN A 133 -11.41 10.73 -3.65
CA GLN A 133 -11.53 9.69 -2.64
C GLN A 133 -10.41 8.68 -2.82
N ARG A 134 -9.99 8.06 -1.73
CA ARG A 134 -9.08 6.92 -1.76
C ARG A 134 -9.81 5.76 -2.44
N ALA A 135 -9.28 5.29 -3.56
CA ALA A 135 -9.82 4.16 -4.30
C ALA A 135 -9.11 2.86 -3.94
N TYR A 136 -7.81 2.91 -3.63
CA TYR A 136 -7.02 1.74 -3.26
C TYR A 136 -5.78 2.13 -2.43
N ARG A 137 -5.24 1.18 -1.67
CA ARG A 137 -3.93 1.28 -0.98
C ARG A 137 -3.25 -0.08 -0.99
N GLY A 138 -1.93 -0.11 -1.15
CA GLY A 138 -1.13 -1.33 -1.05
C GLY A 138 0.29 -1.07 -0.54
N VAL A 139 1.00 -2.15 -0.19
CA VAL A 139 2.44 -2.12 0.11
C VAL A 139 3.23 -1.83 -1.17
N LEU A 140 4.41 -1.23 -1.06
CA LEU A 140 5.22 -0.80 -2.19
C LEU A 140 6.65 -1.34 -2.07
N ALA A 141 7.00 -2.36 -2.84
CA ALA A 141 8.39 -2.82 -2.86
C ALA A 141 9.33 -1.78 -3.53
N PRO A 142 10.63 -1.74 -3.19
CA PRO A 142 11.52 -0.62 -3.53
C PRO A 142 11.67 -0.35 -5.04
N LYS A 143 11.58 -1.43 -5.84
CA LYS A 143 11.78 -1.39 -7.30
C LYS A 143 10.49 -1.21 -8.10
N VAL A 144 9.32 -1.17 -7.45
CA VAL A 144 8.03 -1.03 -8.14
C VAL A 144 7.85 0.40 -8.65
N THR A 145 7.71 0.58 -9.97
CA THR A 145 7.58 1.90 -10.61
C THR A 145 6.12 2.33 -10.76
N LEU A 146 5.90 3.60 -11.11
CA LEU A 146 4.55 4.11 -11.44
C LEU A 146 3.95 3.37 -12.64
N GLU A 147 4.76 3.02 -13.64
CA GLU A 147 4.34 2.25 -14.81
C GLU A 147 3.91 0.83 -14.41
N ALA A 148 4.64 0.19 -13.49
CA ALA A 148 4.26 -1.12 -12.96
C ALA A 148 2.92 -1.06 -12.22
N LEU A 149 2.71 -0.03 -11.38
CA LEU A 149 1.42 0.21 -10.72
C LEU A 149 0.30 0.47 -11.74
N TYR A 150 0.56 1.29 -12.76
CA TYR A 150 -0.40 1.58 -13.82
C TYR A 150 -0.80 0.34 -14.60
N ALA A 151 0.18 -0.49 -14.98
CA ALA A 151 -0.08 -1.77 -15.63
C ALA A 151 -0.92 -2.68 -14.71
N LYS A 152 -0.56 -2.79 -13.42
CA LYS A 152 -1.28 -3.62 -12.43
C LYS A 152 -2.74 -3.21 -12.29
N HIS A 153 -2.99 -1.91 -12.13
CA HIS A 153 -4.33 -1.35 -11.90
C HIS A 153 -5.15 -1.12 -13.17
N ASN A 154 -4.64 -1.51 -14.34
CA ASN A 154 -5.37 -1.54 -15.60
C ASN A 154 -5.62 -2.97 -16.13
N ARG A 155 -5.14 -4.01 -15.44
CA ARG A 155 -5.47 -5.41 -15.74
C ARG A 155 -6.92 -5.72 -15.35
N GLY A 156 -7.51 -6.71 -16.04
CA GLY A 156 -8.83 -7.25 -15.68
C GLY A 156 -8.86 -7.89 -14.29
N SER A 157 -7.72 -8.40 -13.82
CA SER A 157 -7.54 -9.02 -12.49
C SER A 157 -7.06 -8.05 -11.41
N ARG A 158 -7.11 -6.72 -11.64
CA ARG A 158 -6.62 -5.72 -10.68
C ARG A 158 -7.29 -5.88 -9.30
N PRO A 159 -6.56 -5.61 -8.20
CA PRO A 159 -7.19 -5.56 -6.88
C PRO A 159 -8.26 -4.46 -6.86
N PHE A 160 -9.33 -4.68 -6.10
CA PHE A 160 -10.49 -3.79 -6.05
C PHE A 160 -11.17 -3.52 -7.41
N GLY A 161 -11.03 -4.38 -8.42
CA GLY A 161 -11.63 -4.15 -9.75
C GLY A 161 -13.14 -3.87 -9.77
N GLN A 162 -13.89 -4.31 -8.76
CA GLN A 162 -15.32 -4.00 -8.57
C GLN A 162 -15.59 -2.70 -7.80
N ARG A 163 -14.61 -2.17 -7.06
CA ARG A 163 -14.72 -0.98 -6.19
C ARG A 163 -14.00 0.25 -6.75
N MET A 164 -12.97 0.04 -7.56
CA MET A 164 -12.22 1.09 -8.24
C MET A 164 -12.27 0.91 -9.75
N ARG A 165 -12.30 2.04 -10.46
CA ARG A 165 -12.13 2.06 -11.93
C ARG A 165 -10.65 1.88 -12.27
N SER A 166 -10.39 1.41 -13.49
CA SER A 166 -9.05 1.41 -14.09
C SER A 166 -8.40 2.80 -13.94
N LEU A 167 -7.07 2.83 -13.75
CA LEU A 167 -6.31 4.07 -13.70
C LEU A 167 -6.40 4.81 -15.03
N SER A 168 -6.66 6.11 -14.95
CA SER A 168 -6.88 6.98 -16.10
C SER A 168 -6.46 8.41 -15.80
N MET A 169 -6.45 9.25 -16.84
CA MET A 169 -6.22 10.68 -16.67
C MET A 169 -7.07 11.27 -15.54
N SER A 170 -6.47 12.15 -14.77
CA SER A 170 -7.01 12.74 -13.53
C SER A 170 -6.95 11.90 -12.28
N ASP A 171 -6.58 10.62 -12.34
CA ASP A 171 -6.24 9.87 -11.13
C ASP A 171 -4.89 10.32 -10.56
N VAL A 172 -4.71 10.14 -9.25
CA VAL A 172 -3.47 10.48 -8.56
C VAL A 172 -2.96 9.27 -7.79
N ILE A 173 -1.70 8.91 -8.01
CA ILE A 173 -0.98 7.90 -7.24
C ILE A 173 -0.10 8.64 -6.24
N VAL A 174 -0.28 8.36 -4.95
CA VAL A 174 0.61 8.84 -3.89
C VAL A 174 1.53 7.69 -3.50
N LEU A 175 2.84 7.89 -3.68
CA LEU A 175 3.85 6.98 -3.17
C LEU A 175 4.32 7.49 -1.81
N ASN A 176 4.43 6.60 -0.82
CA ASN A 176 5.09 6.85 0.45
C ASN A 176 6.32 5.95 0.49
N ARG A 177 7.50 6.56 0.35
CA ARG A 177 8.79 5.86 0.37
C ARG A 177 9.69 6.43 1.45
N GLY A 178 10.14 5.60 2.39
CA GLY A 178 10.96 6.05 3.52
C GLY A 178 10.32 7.18 4.33
N GLY A 179 8.98 7.22 4.39
CA GLY A 179 8.22 8.29 5.04
C GLY A 179 8.01 9.56 4.21
N GLU A 180 8.59 9.65 3.01
CA GLU A 180 8.34 10.78 2.10
C GLU A 180 7.16 10.48 1.18
N GLU A 181 6.13 11.34 1.21
CA GLU A 181 4.98 11.23 0.32
C GLU A 181 5.13 12.10 -0.93
N LYS A 182 4.99 11.47 -2.11
CA LYS A 182 4.95 12.16 -3.42
C LYS A 182 3.72 11.77 -4.20
N ALA A 183 2.99 12.77 -4.67
CA ALA A 183 1.79 12.61 -5.47
C ALA A 183 2.10 12.72 -6.97
N TYR A 184 1.55 11.82 -7.76
CA TYR A 184 1.76 11.73 -9.20
C TYR A 184 0.40 11.67 -9.92
N TYR A 185 0.13 12.70 -10.71
CA TYR A 185 -1.04 12.78 -11.58
C TYR A 185 -0.84 11.88 -12.79
N VAL A 186 -1.82 11.03 -13.11
CA VAL A 186 -1.86 10.27 -14.35
C VAL A 186 -2.21 11.24 -15.49
N ASP A 187 -1.28 11.44 -16.41
CA ASP A 187 -1.43 12.40 -17.52
C ASP A 187 -1.74 11.69 -18.85
N THR A 188 -1.83 12.44 -19.94
CA THR A 188 -1.98 11.90 -21.30
C THR A 188 -0.88 10.90 -21.65
N VAL A 189 0.35 11.19 -21.20
CA VAL A 189 1.51 10.31 -21.31
C VAL A 189 2.25 10.31 -19.97
N GLY A 190 2.36 9.13 -19.36
CA GLY A 190 3.09 8.95 -18.11
C GLY A 190 2.46 9.70 -16.94
N PHE A 191 3.31 10.31 -16.12
CA PHE A 191 2.90 10.91 -14.85
C PHE A 191 3.55 12.28 -14.64
N GLN A 192 2.83 13.17 -13.97
CA GLN A 192 3.33 14.48 -13.56
C GLN A 192 3.29 14.62 -12.04
N GLU A 193 4.38 15.11 -11.44
CA GLU A 193 4.44 15.29 -9.99
C GLU A 193 3.49 16.44 -9.54
N ALA A 194 2.49 16.09 -8.75
CA ALA A 194 1.45 16.97 -8.24
C ALA A 194 1.79 17.49 -6.83
N LYS A 195 2.89 18.26 -6.71
CA LYS A 195 3.42 18.75 -5.41
C LYS A 195 2.41 19.43 -4.50
N ARG A 196 1.40 20.10 -5.08
CA ARG A 196 0.35 20.83 -4.34
C ARG A 196 -0.82 19.95 -3.89
N PHE A 197 -0.83 18.68 -4.27
CA PHE A 197 -1.92 17.76 -3.98
C PHE A 197 -2.03 17.47 -2.48
N LEU A 198 -0.90 17.10 -1.86
CA LEU A 198 -0.80 16.84 -0.43
C LEU A 198 -0.59 18.13 0.38
N ASN A 199 0.12 19.11 -0.20
CA ASN A 199 0.46 20.38 0.44
C ASN A 199 -0.17 21.58 -0.30
N PRO A 200 -1.48 21.84 -0.16
CA PRO A 200 -2.09 23.00 -0.78
C PRO A 200 -1.60 24.29 -0.11
N PRO A 201 -1.36 25.38 -0.86
CA PRO A 201 -0.95 26.65 -0.27
C PRO A 201 -2.04 27.16 0.69
N ILE A 202 -1.62 27.59 1.89
CA ILE A 202 -2.50 28.18 2.90
C ILE A 202 -3.12 29.44 2.31
N ARG A 203 -4.45 29.46 2.14
CA ARG A 203 -5.19 30.68 1.77
C ARG A 203 -5.16 31.64 2.96
N LYS A 204 -4.35 32.71 2.88
CA LYS A 204 -4.49 33.86 3.79
C LYS A 204 -5.88 34.48 3.56
N ARG A 205 -6.74 34.46 4.58
CA ARG A 205 -8.03 35.17 4.54
C ARG A 205 -7.73 36.67 4.33
N LYS A 206 -8.33 37.30 3.31
CA LYS A 206 -8.33 38.76 3.22
C LYS A 206 -9.16 39.31 4.39
N PRO A 207 -8.68 40.33 5.13
CA PRO A 207 -9.50 40.98 6.14
C PRO A 207 -10.75 41.56 5.47
N PRO A 208 -11.90 41.62 6.17
CA PRO A 208 -13.12 42.19 5.63
C PRO A 208 -12.84 43.63 5.18
N ARG A 209 -13.29 43.94 3.97
CA ARG A 209 -13.18 45.27 3.38
C ARG A 209 -14.05 46.18 4.23
N GLN A 210 -13.44 47.09 5.02
CA GLN A 210 -14.19 48.17 5.65
C GLN A 210 -14.69 49.08 4.53
N GLU A 211 -16.01 49.08 4.30
CA GLU A 211 -16.67 50.11 3.50
C GLU A 211 -16.52 51.46 4.22
N ARG A 212 -16.06 52.46 3.49
CA ARG A 212 -15.98 53.87 3.91
C ARG A 212 -17.15 54.62 3.30
#